data_AF-A0AAW1R5A2-F1
#
_entry.id   AF-A0AAW1R5A2-F1
#
_cell.length_a   1.000
_cell.length_b   1.000
_cell.length_c   1.000
_cell.angle_alpha   90.00
_cell.angle_beta   90.00
_cell.angle_gamma   90.00
#
_symmetry.space_group_name_H-M   'P 1'
#
loop_
_entity.id
_entity.type
_entity.pdbx_description
1 polymer ?
#
loop_
_entity_poly.entity_id
_entity_poly.type
_entity_poly.pdbx_seq_one_letter_code
_entity_poly.pdbx_strand_id
1 'polypeptide(L)'
;MIHHSHFVATIAFTSSAVSHGRAQEDDTANHKEKNRQAQRKFRLRQKEKMKSSQRQLEELTGQMSRLMQEKAELEKRNRILEQVVKLNTNHEERLHCDAQIMSREQEMLLQELAEFVNLVETRSDLTVQDAKTWTMEQLVDTIFPRYVERVKGLLARIKEGDAAAAKQLDALLSLRHEHEKRRALFSVFYWAVYSWNRELLQSAPPPPSPSTWGHILDALVLTRLQEDSMLSARRHLLTRLQQVATERSQALSIIGLELLQTDKDKWHSCPAVQRLQMNFGEERAAVFTFLFSVCDETLTLQQEAILDAAAYPWCPDVWQICSVLHARRGPGEQDAAPPAGLNVDVPALQSLLPLNTAFRFLTSPLLARGLGLRLKRGILMDPFETVVPATAFPTPSIEVLRKMSLFDVHCGRYREQMFWDWAKEHLPHYVQLPH
;
A
#
# COMPACT_ATOMS: atom_id res chain seq x y z
N MET A 1 -37.16 43.32 -30.41
CA MET A 1 -38.43 42.73 -30.85
C MET A 1 -39.43 42.85 -29.73
N ILE A 2 -40.40 43.73 -29.94
CA ILE A 2 -41.49 44.11 -29.03
C ILE A 2 -42.68 43.21 -29.38
N HIS A 3 -43.36 42.65 -28.40
CA HIS A 3 -44.78 42.31 -28.55
C HIS A 3 -45.54 42.65 -27.26
N HIS A 4 -46.19 43.81 -27.31
CA HIS A 4 -47.36 44.15 -26.51
C HIS A 4 -48.55 43.29 -26.97
N SER A 5 -49.30 42.77 -26.00
CA SER A 5 -50.68 42.32 -26.23
C SER A 5 -51.59 43.06 -25.25
N HIS A 6 -52.33 44.02 -25.81
CA HIS A 6 -53.50 44.65 -25.23
C HIS A 6 -54.60 43.61 -24.99
N PHE A 7 -55.30 43.69 -23.86
CA PHE A 7 -56.67 43.20 -23.77
C PHE A 7 -57.56 44.25 -23.12
N VAL A 8 -58.65 44.54 -23.82
CA VAL A 8 -59.56 45.66 -23.65
C VAL A 8 -60.62 45.34 -22.60
N ALA A 9 -60.94 46.35 -21.79
CA ALA A 9 -62.02 46.38 -20.83
C ALA A 9 -63.39 46.36 -21.51
N THR A 10 -64.35 45.61 -20.95
CA THR A 10 -65.78 45.84 -21.17
C THR A 10 -66.43 46.04 -19.80
N ILE A 11 -66.96 47.24 -19.59
CA ILE A 11 -67.70 47.67 -18.42
C ILE A 11 -69.17 47.27 -18.65
N ALA A 12 -69.73 46.44 -17.76
CA ALA A 12 -71.16 46.23 -17.65
C ALA A 12 -71.62 46.77 -16.29
N PHE A 13 -72.33 47.90 -16.33
CA PHE A 13 -72.99 48.53 -15.20
C PHE A 13 -74.32 47.80 -14.96
N THR A 14 -74.49 47.11 -13.83
CA THR A 14 -75.83 46.80 -13.31
C THR A 14 -75.88 47.06 -11.81
N SER A 15 -76.90 47.84 -11.48
CA SER A 15 -77.35 48.28 -10.17
C SER A 15 -77.85 47.10 -9.34
N SER A 16 -77.37 46.96 -8.11
CA SER A 16 -78.17 46.41 -7.01
C SER A 16 -77.59 46.87 -5.67
N ALA A 17 -78.08 48.03 -5.22
CA ALA A 17 -77.98 48.46 -3.84
C ALA A 17 -79.11 47.81 -3.04
N VAL A 18 -78.88 47.67 -1.73
CA VAL A 18 -79.81 47.26 -0.65
C VAL A 18 -79.61 45.81 -0.16
N SER A 19 -78.48 45.59 0.54
CA SER A 19 -78.36 44.65 1.69
C SER A 19 -76.96 44.63 2.36
N HIS A 20 -76.14 45.68 2.21
CA HIS A 20 -74.69 45.63 2.53
C HIS A 20 -74.27 45.95 3.98
N GLY A 21 -75.20 46.15 4.92
CA GLY A 21 -74.85 46.63 6.27
C GLY A 21 -74.35 45.58 7.27
N ARG A 22 -74.67 44.29 7.10
CA ARG A 22 -74.22 43.21 8.00
C ARG A 22 -73.20 42.24 7.37
N ALA A 23 -73.10 42.18 6.04
CA ALA A 23 -72.14 41.34 5.33
C ALA A 23 -70.73 41.96 5.24
N GLN A 24 -70.60 43.29 5.32
CA GLN A 24 -69.30 43.99 5.25
C GLN A 24 -68.41 43.79 6.49
N GLU A 25 -68.98 43.61 7.69
CA GLU A 25 -68.19 43.33 8.90
C GLU A 25 -67.64 41.89 8.92
N ASP A 26 -68.44 40.92 8.45
CA ASP A 26 -67.98 39.52 8.30
C ASP A 26 -66.93 39.38 7.18
N ASP A 27 -67.06 40.10 6.06
CA ASP A 27 -66.07 40.07 4.97
C ASP A 27 -64.73 40.71 5.37
N THR A 28 -64.75 41.78 6.16
CA THR A 28 -63.50 42.40 6.66
C THR A 28 -62.83 41.55 7.73
N ALA A 29 -63.59 40.87 8.59
CA ALA A 29 -63.06 39.88 9.54
C ALA A 29 -62.45 38.66 8.83
N ASN A 30 -63.13 38.14 7.80
CA ASN A 30 -62.66 37.04 6.97
C ASN A 30 -61.39 37.42 6.16
N HIS A 31 -61.31 38.65 5.64
CA HIS A 31 -60.10 39.15 4.99
C HIS A 31 -58.91 39.29 5.95
N LYS A 32 -59.12 39.75 7.18
CA LYS A 32 -58.07 39.83 8.21
C LYS A 32 -57.56 38.46 8.60
N GLU A 33 -58.45 37.47 8.72
CA GLU A 33 -58.07 36.09 9.04
C GLU A 33 -57.33 35.42 7.87
N LYS A 34 -57.76 35.62 6.62
CA LYS A 34 -57.02 35.18 5.42
C LYS A 34 -55.62 35.78 5.36
N ASN A 35 -55.47 37.07 5.70
CA ASN A 35 -54.15 37.74 5.73
C ASN A 35 -53.27 37.19 6.86
N ARG A 36 -53.84 36.93 8.05
CA ARG A 36 -53.13 36.24 9.14
C ARG A 36 -52.65 34.84 8.74
N GLN A 37 -53.49 34.07 8.08
CA GLN A 37 -53.11 32.73 7.59
C GLN A 37 -52.04 32.80 6.50
N ALA A 38 -52.14 33.77 5.58
CA ALA A 38 -51.13 34.01 4.55
C ALA A 38 -49.77 34.40 5.16
N GLN A 39 -49.76 35.28 6.16
CA GLN A 39 -48.55 35.66 6.89
C GLN A 39 -47.95 34.48 7.68
N ARG A 40 -48.77 33.63 8.31
CA ARG A 40 -48.30 32.40 8.96
C ARG A 40 -47.68 31.45 7.96
N LYS A 41 -48.33 31.20 6.82
CA LYS A 41 -47.80 30.36 5.73
C LYS A 41 -46.49 30.93 5.17
N PHE A 42 -46.39 32.25 5.01
CA PHE A 42 -45.16 32.91 4.55
C PHE A 42 -44.01 32.72 5.55
N ARG A 43 -44.26 32.92 6.85
CA ARG A 43 -43.26 32.70 7.91
C ARG A 43 -42.82 31.24 7.99
N LEU A 44 -43.75 30.29 7.82
CA LEU A 44 -43.42 28.86 7.76
C LEU A 44 -42.53 28.54 6.55
N ARG A 45 -42.88 29.04 5.36
CA ARG A 45 -42.05 28.87 4.15
C ARG A 45 -40.66 29.49 4.30
N GLN A 46 -40.56 30.66 4.92
CA GLN A 46 -39.27 31.30 5.24
C GLN A 46 -38.44 30.44 6.20
N LYS A 47 -39.06 29.90 7.26
CA LYS A 47 -38.39 29.01 8.22
C LYS A 47 -37.92 27.70 7.58
N GLU A 48 -38.74 27.14 6.70
CA GLU A 48 -38.41 25.92 5.95
C GLU A 48 -37.28 26.16 4.94
N LYS A 49 -37.32 27.31 4.24
CA LYS A 49 -36.22 27.74 3.37
C LYS A 49 -34.92 27.93 4.15
N MET A 50 -34.96 28.60 5.30
CA MET A 50 -33.78 28.73 6.18
C MET A 50 -33.24 27.38 6.63
N LYS A 51 -34.10 26.45 7.08
CA LYS A 51 -33.67 25.10 7.47
C LYS A 51 -33.06 24.32 6.30
N SER A 52 -33.64 24.44 5.11
CA SER A 52 -33.11 23.81 3.90
C SER A 52 -31.74 24.37 3.53
N SER A 53 -31.59 25.70 3.55
CA SER A 53 -30.29 26.35 3.31
C SER A 53 -29.26 26.00 4.38
N GLN A 54 -29.66 25.87 5.65
CA GLN A 54 -28.77 25.47 6.73
C GLN A 54 -28.27 24.02 6.55
N ARG A 55 -29.15 23.09 6.16
CA ARG A 55 -28.74 21.71 5.82
C ARG A 55 -27.78 21.67 4.65
N GLN A 56 -28.02 22.47 3.60
CA GLN A 56 -27.11 22.56 2.47
C GLN A 56 -25.74 23.12 2.87
N LEU A 57 -25.71 24.12 3.77
CA LEU A 57 -24.45 24.65 4.29
C LEU A 57 -23.69 23.61 5.12
N GLU A 58 -24.38 22.86 5.98
CA GLU A 58 -23.78 21.78 6.77
C GLU A 58 -23.23 20.66 5.87
N GLU A 59 -23.98 20.25 4.85
CA GLU A 59 -23.56 19.25 3.87
C GLU A 59 -22.34 19.71 3.06
N LEU A 60 -22.39 20.93 2.51
CA LEU A 60 -21.27 21.52 1.76
C LEU A 60 -20.03 21.69 2.64
N THR A 61 -20.18 22.08 3.90
CA THR A 61 -19.07 22.19 4.87
C THR A 61 -18.45 20.80 5.13
N GLY A 62 -19.29 19.77 5.28
CA GLY A 62 -18.82 18.39 5.44
C GLY A 62 -18.13 17.83 4.18
N GLN A 63 -18.56 18.21 2.98
CA GLN A 63 -17.87 17.87 1.74
C GLN A 63 -16.53 18.60 1.62
N MET A 64 -16.48 19.90 1.92
CA MET A 64 -15.24 20.69 1.89
C MET A 64 -14.20 20.14 2.87
N SER A 65 -14.60 19.79 4.09
CA SER A 65 -13.70 19.19 5.08
C SER A 65 -13.10 17.86 4.60
N ARG A 66 -13.91 17.00 3.96
CA ARG A 66 -13.43 15.74 3.38
C ARG A 66 -12.44 15.98 2.25
N LEU A 67 -12.77 16.87 1.32
CA LEU A 67 -11.89 17.23 0.20
C LEU A 67 -10.57 17.86 0.67
N MET A 68 -10.58 18.64 1.75
CA MET A 68 -9.35 19.20 2.32
C MET A 68 -8.46 18.11 2.94
N GLN A 69 -9.03 17.12 3.61
CA GLN A 69 -8.29 15.97 4.13
C GLN A 69 -7.70 15.13 2.99
N GLU A 70 -8.50 14.79 1.98
CA GLU A 70 -8.04 14.05 0.80
C GLU A 70 -6.93 14.82 0.06
N LYS A 71 -7.07 16.13 -0.11
CA LYS A 71 -6.03 16.97 -0.71
C LYS A 71 -4.73 16.93 0.10
N ALA A 72 -4.80 17.04 1.42
CA ALA A 72 -3.61 16.99 2.27
C ALA A 72 -2.92 15.62 2.21
N GLU A 73 -3.70 14.53 2.18
CA GLU A 73 -3.18 13.17 2.00
C GLU A 73 -2.54 12.98 0.61
N LEU A 74 -3.19 13.47 -0.45
CA LEU A 74 -2.65 13.43 -1.81
C LEU A 74 -1.38 14.25 -1.95
N GLU A 75 -1.31 15.44 -1.36
CA GLU A 75 -0.09 16.25 -1.33
C GLU A 75 1.04 15.55 -0.57
N LYS A 76 0.74 14.90 0.56
CA LYS A 76 1.71 14.08 1.30
C LYS A 76 2.22 12.93 0.43
N ARG A 77 1.31 12.22 -0.25
CA ARG A 77 1.65 11.09 -1.13
C ARG A 77 2.46 11.52 -2.34
N ASN A 78 2.10 12.62 -3.00
CA ASN A 78 2.85 13.17 -4.13
C ASN A 78 4.26 13.58 -3.72
N ARG A 79 4.44 14.21 -2.55
CA ARG A 79 5.78 14.53 -2.04
C ARG A 79 6.65 13.27 -1.87
N ILE A 80 6.06 12.17 -1.40
CA ILE A 80 6.78 10.89 -1.24
C ILE A 80 7.11 10.29 -2.61
N LEU A 81 6.15 10.24 -3.53
CA LEU A 81 6.39 9.73 -4.88
C LEU A 81 7.45 10.55 -5.61
N GLU A 82 7.42 11.87 -5.48
CA GLU A 82 8.44 12.76 -6.03
C GLU A 82 9.81 12.52 -5.38
N GLN A 83 9.88 12.28 -4.07
CA GLN A 83 11.14 11.93 -3.39
C GLN A 83 11.67 10.58 -3.84
N VAL A 84 10.81 9.55 -3.96
CA VAL A 84 11.19 8.20 -4.40
C VAL A 84 11.63 8.22 -5.86
N VAL A 85 10.91 8.93 -6.74
CA VAL A 85 11.31 9.11 -8.14
C VAL A 85 12.63 9.86 -8.23
N LYS A 86 12.79 10.98 -7.51
CA LYS A 86 14.07 11.70 -7.49
C LYS A 86 15.22 10.87 -6.95
N LEU A 87 15.00 10.05 -5.92
CA LEU A 87 16.01 9.14 -5.40
C LEU A 87 16.34 8.08 -6.44
N ASN A 88 15.35 7.42 -7.04
CA ASN A 88 15.55 6.38 -8.04
C ASN A 88 16.22 6.91 -9.31
N THR A 89 15.76 8.02 -9.90
CA THR A 89 16.33 8.57 -11.14
C THR A 89 17.76 9.09 -10.93
N ASN A 90 18.02 9.86 -9.86
CA ASN A 90 19.38 10.31 -9.57
C ASN A 90 20.31 9.16 -9.17
N HIS A 91 19.76 8.07 -8.63
CA HIS A 91 20.54 6.91 -8.25
C HIS A 91 20.83 6.02 -9.46
N GLU A 92 19.84 5.68 -10.29
CA GLU A 92 20.03 4.94 -11.54
C GLU A 92 21.04 5.65 -12.47
N GLU A 93 20.92 6.97 -12.64
CA GLU A 93 21.88 7.76 -13.42
C GLU A 93 23.31 7.75 -12.81
N ARG A 94 23.44 7.71 -11.48
CA ARG A 94 24.75 7.64 -10.80
C ARG A 94 25.35 6.23 -10.77
N LEU A 95 24.52 5.20 -10.63
CA LEU A 95 24.93 3.81 -10.60
C LEU A 95 25.35 3.31 -11.99
N HIS A 96 24.69 3.80 -13.06
CA HIS A 96 25.01 3.40 -14.43
C HIS A 96 26.23 4.12 -15.01
N CYS A 97 26.61 5.29 -14.49
CA CYS A 97 27.71 6.08 -15.06
C CYS A 97 29.06 5.95 -14.33
N ASP A 98 29.13 5.43 -13.11
CA ASP A 98 30.39 5.46 -12.36
C ASP A 98 30.62 4.21 -11.47
N ALA A 99 31.44 3.28 -11.98
CA ALA A 99 31.80 2.03 -11.29
C ALA A 99 32.44 2.28 -9.91
N GLN A 100 33.06 3.45 -9.70
CA GLN A 100 33.65 3.83 -8.41
C GLN A 100 32.58 4.14 -7.36
N ILE A 101 31.45 4.76 -7.75
CA ILE A 101 30.32 5.05 -6.84
C ILE A 101 29.68 3.73 -6.40
N MET A 102 29.45 2.80 -7.34
CA MET A 102 28.94 1.45 -7.04
C MET A 102 29.83 0.73 -6.02
N SER A 103 31.14 0.69 -6.27
CA SER A 103 32.11 0.04 -5.38
C SER A 103 32.07 0.64 -3.97
N ARG A 104 31.98 1.97 -3.85
CA ARG A 104 31.91 2.64 -2.55
C ARG A 104 30.61 2.32 -1.80
N GLU A 105 29.46 2.37 -2.48
CA GLU A 105 28.17 2.02 -1.87
C GLU A 105 28.15 0.58 -1.37
N GLN A 106 28.73 -0.35 -2.13
CA GLN A 106 28.87 -1.75 -1.72
C GLN A 106 29.74 -1.92 -0.47
N GLU A 107 30.88 -1.21 -0.39
CA GLU A 107 31.71 -1.26 0.80
C GLU A 107 31.02 -0.66 2.02
N MET A 108 30.25 0.41 1.85
CA MET A 108 29.43 0.97 2.94
C MET A 108 28.37 -0.04 3.41
N LEU A 109 27.68 -0.73 2.49
CA LEU A 109 26.71 -1.75 2.86
C LEU A 109 27.34 -2.90 3.65
N LEU A 110 28.53 -3.34 3.26
CA LEU A 110 29.24 -4.41 3.97
C LEU A 110 29.76 -3.95 5.33
N GLN A 111 30.20 -2.69 5.44
CA GLN A 111 30.57 -2.08 6.72
C GLN A 111 29.37 -2.03 7.66
N GLU A 112 28.21 -1.57 7.19
CA GLU A 112 26.98 -1.52 7.99
C GLU A 112 26.48 -2.91 8.37
N LEU A 113 26.67 -3.89 7.48
CA LEU A 113 26.39 -5.29 7.79
C LEU A 113 27.30 -5.82 8.89
N ALA A 114 28.61 -5.54 8.83
CA ALA A 114 29.56 -5.94 9.87
C ALA A 114 29.22 -5.28 11.22
N GLU A 115 28.91 -3.98 11.22
CA GLU A 115 28.47 -3.24 12.41
C GLU A 115 27.17 -3.83 12.99
N PHE A 116 26.21 -4.17 12.13
CA PHE A 116 24.98 -4.83 12.54
C PHE A 116 25.24 -6.17 13.22
N VAL A 117 26.09 -7.02 12.63
CA VAL A 117 26.41 -8.33 13.22
C VAL A 117 27.20 -8.19 14.52
N ASN A 118 28.12 -7.23 14.61
CA ASN A 118 28.80 -6.90 15.86
C ASN A 118 27.79 -6.57 16.98
N LEU A 119 26.74 -5.79 16.69
CA LEU A 119 25.67 -5.52 17.67
C LEU A 119 24.81 -6.75 17.99
N VAL A 120 24.55 -7.61 17.01
CA VAL A 120 23.79 -8.86 17.20
C VAL A 120 24.55 -9.84 18.11
N GLU A 121 25.84 -10.05 17.83
CA GLU A 121 26.69 -11.01 18.53
C GLU A 121 27.36 -10.43 19.77
N THR A 122 27.16 -9.15 20.07
CA THR A 122 27.85 -8.42 21.15
C THR A 122 29.37 -8.50 21.03
N ARG A 123 29.86 -8.34 19.80
CA ARG A 123 31.27 -8.37 19.41
C ARG A 123 31.70 -7.03 18.81
N SER A 124 33.00 -6.84 18.62
CA SER A 124 33.56 -5.62 18.03
C SER A 124 34.73 -5.91 17.09
N ASP A 125 34.92 -7.16 16.70
CA ASP A 125 36.08 -7.63 15.94
C ASP A 125 35.76 -7.94 14.48
N LEU A 126 34.48 -7.98 14.08
CA LEU A 126 34.11 -8.21 12.68
C LEU A 126 34.37 -6.96 11.84
N THR A 127 35.08 -7.17 10.73
CA THR A 127 35.47 -6.15 9.76
C THR A 127 34.69 -6.28 8.45
N VAL A 128 34.79 -5.29 7.56
CA VAL A 128 34.27 -5.38 6.18
C VAL A 128 34.83 -6.61 5.46
N GLN A 129 36.10 -6.94 5.72
CA GLN A 129 36.77 -8.05 5.04
C GLN A 129 36.15 -9.39 5.43
N ASP A 130 35.71 -9.53 6.68
CA ASP A 130 34.95 -10.68 7.12
C ASP A 130 33.58 -10.72 6.42
N ALA A 131 32.88 -9.58 6.36
CA ALA A 131 31.58 -9.47 5.69
C ALA A 131 31.64 -9.77 4.19
N LYS A 132 32.75 -9.47 3.50
CA LYS A 132 32.98 -9.85 2.09
C LYS A 132 32.98 -11.37 1.86
N THR A 133 33.37 -12.15 2.87
CA THR A 133 33.39 -13.61 2.79
C THR A 133 32.05 -14.25 3.15
N TRP A 134 31.09 -13.45 3.61
CA TRP A 134 29.82 -14.00 4.06
C TRP A 134 28.94 -14.48 2.92
N THR A 135 28.24 -15.56 3.18
CA THR A 135 27.29 -16.14 2.24
C THR A 135 25.85 -15.89 2.65
N MET A 136 24.92 -16.08 1.73
CA MET A 136 23.48 -16.06 2.04
C MET A 136 23.11 -17.09 3.12
N GLU A 137 23.74 -18.26 3.13
CA GLU A 137 23.52 -19.27 4.18
C GLU A 137 23.87 -18.72 5.56
N GLN A 138 25.02 -18.05 5.69
CA GLN A 138 25.42 -17.44 6.95
C GLN A 138 24.43 -16.35 7.38
N LEU A 139 23.93 -15.54 6.45
CA LEU A 139 22.94 -14.53 6.78
C LEU A 139 21.60 -15.12 7.24
N VAL A 140 21.08 -16.07 6.46
CA VAL A 140 19.73 -16.64 6.59
C VAL A 140 19.64 -17.62 7.76
N ASP A 141 20.63 -18.49 7.93
CA ASP A 141 20.61 -19.59 8.90
C ASP A 141 21.43 -19.31 10.16
N THR A 142 22.33 -18.31 10.16
CA THR A 142 23.14 -17.97 11.34
C THR A 142 22.85 -16.57 11.89
N ILE A 143 23.06 -15.52 11.11
CA ILE A 143 23.00 -14.13 11.59
C ILE A 143 21.56 -13.74 11.92
N PHE A 144 20.60 -14.00 11.04
CA PHE A 144 19.22 -13.56 11.25
C PHE A 144 18.53 -14.25 12.44
N PRO A 145 18.66 -15.58 12.65
CA PRO A 145 18.17 -16.22 13.87
C PRO A 145 18.81 -15.65 15.14
N ARG A 146 20.12 -15.38 15.13
CA ARG A 146 20.82 -14.73 16.26
C ARG A 146 20.29 -13.32 16.52
N TYR A 147 19.99 -12.55 15.46
CA TYR A 147 19.34 -11.25 15.59
C TYR A 147 17.99 -11.36 16.30
N VAL A 148 17.15 -12.31 15.90
CA VAL A 148 15.84 -12.52 16.54
C VAL A 148 15.99 -12.89 18.02
N GLU A 149 16.90 -13.79 18.35
CA GLU A 149 17.16 -14.16 19.76
C GLU A 149 17.73 -12.99 20.56
N ARG A 150 18.60 -12.17 19.96
CA ARG A 150 19.11 -10.94 20.58
C ARG A 150 17.98 -9.95 20.88
N VAL A 151 17.07 -9.73 19.92
CA VAL A 151 15.89 -8.87 20.11
C VAL A 151 14.99 -9.41 21.23
N LYS A 152 14.71 -10.72 21.27
CA LYS A 152 13.93 -11.34 22.35
C LYS A 152 14.56 -11.11 23.72
N GLY A 153 15.88 -11.33 23.84
CA GLY A 153 16.62 -11.10 25.07
C GLY A 153 16.61 -9.64 25.54
N LEU A 154 16.76 -8.69 24.61
CA LEU A 154 16.66 -7.26 24.92
C LEU A 154 15.24 -6.87 25.35
N LEU A 155 14.21 -7.35 24.65
CA LEU A 155 12.81 -7.11 25.02
C LEU A 155 12.47 -7.67 26.40
N ALA A 156 12.99 -8.84 26.78
CA ALA A 156 12.80 -9.42 28.11
C ALA A 156 13.40 -8.52 29.21
N ARG A 157 14.64 -8.07 29.03
CA ARG A 157 15.32 -7.15 29.96
C ARG A 157 14.61 -5.79 30.08
N ILE A 158 14.06 -5.28 28.99
CA ILE A 158 13.26 -4.04 29.01
C ILE A 158 12.01 -4.21 29.88
N LYS A 159 11.34 -5.38 29.80
CA LYS A 159 10.20 -5.69 30.68
C LYS A 159 10.58 -5.73 32.16
N GLU A 160 11.83 -6.07 32.46
CA GLU A 160 12.41 -6.05 33.81
C GLU A 160 12.89 -4.65 34.25
N GLY A 161 12.73 -3.62 33.41
CA GLY A 161 13.10 -2.23 33.71
C GLY A 161 14.52 -1.83 33.33
N ASP A 162 15.23 -2.62 32.51
CA ASP A 162 16.59 -2.33 32.07
C ASP A 162 16.62 -1.25 30.97
N ALA A 163 16.89 0.00 31.36
CA ALA A 163 17.02 1.12 30.45
C ALA A 163 18.21 1.00 29.47
N ALA A 164 19.27 0.26 29.83
CA ALA A 164 20.41 0.04 28.94
C ALA A 164 20.04 -0.92 27.82
N ALA A 165 19.22 -1.94 28.11
CA ALA A 165 18.67 -2.85 27.10
C ALA A 165 17.79 -2.09 26.09
N ALA A 166 17.01 -1.10 26.54
CA ALA A 166 16.22 -0.24 25.64
C ALA A 166 17.10 0.54 24.65
N LYS A 167 18.19 1.15 25.12
CA LYS A 167 19.15 1.85 24.25
C LYS A 167 19.84 0.92 23.27
N GLN A 168 20.22 -0.29 23.71
CA GLN A 168 20.83 -1.30 22.84
C GLN A 168 19.86 -1.78 21.75
N LEU A 169 18.59 -1.97 22.10
CA LEU A 169 17.55 -2.34 21.15
C LEU A 169 17.35 -1.23 20.12
N ASP A 170 17.23 0.02 20.56
CA ASP A 170 17.05 1.17 19.66
C ASP A 170 18.21 1.34 18.67
N ALA A 171 19.45 1.21 19.13
CA ALA A 171 20.64 1.25 18.28
C ALA A 171 20.64 0.12 17.24
N LEU A 172 20.34 -1.12 17.67
CA LEU A 172 20.29 -2.30 16.80
C LEU A 172 19.22 -2.14 15.70
N LEU A 173 18.03 -1.65 16.06
CA LEU A 173 16.93 -1.49 15.13
C LEU A 173 17.14 -0.31 14.18
N SER A 174 17.68 0.80 14.68
CA SER A 174 18.02 1.95 13.85
C SER A 174 19.05 1.57 12.78
N LEU A 175 20.12 0.86 13.18
CA LEU A 175 21.13 0.40 12.23
C LEU A 175 20.55 -0.57 11.20
N ARG A 176 19.70 -1.52 11.63
CA ARG A 176 18.98 -2.41 10.70
C ARG A 176 18.11 -1.61 9.73
N HIS A 177 17.38 -0.61 10.21
CA HIS A 177 16.49 0.18 9.37
C HIS A 177 17.29 0.93 8.29
N GLU A 178 18.38 1.60 8.67
CA GLU A 178 19.24 2.32 7.72
C GLU A 178 19.88 1.37 6.70
N HIS A 179 20.37 0.22 7.17
CA HIS A 179 20.91 -0.82 6.29
C HIS A 179 19.88 -1.32 5.28
N GLU A 180 18.66 -1.64 5.74
CA GLU A 180 17.58 -2.12 4.87
C GLU A 180 17.10 -1.05 3.87
N LYS A 181 17.05 0.23 4.27
CA LYS A 181 16.74 1.32 3.33
C LYS A 181 17.76 1.41 2.21
N ARG A 182 19.05 1.25 2.52
CA ARG A 182 20.11 1.28 1.50
C ARG A 182 20.14 0.00 0.68
N ARG A 183 19.92 -1.16 1.29
CA ARG A 183 19.77 -2.44 0.57
C ARG A 183 18.58 -2.44 -0.37
N ALA A 184 17.51 -1.69 -0.08
CA ALA A 184 16.35 -1.58 -0.96
C ALA A 184 16.71 -1.04 -2.36
N LEU A 185 17.87 -0.39 -2.50
CA LEU A 185 18.45 0.03 -3.77
C LEU A 185 18.99 -1.16 -4.60
N PHE A 186 19.16 -2.33 -3.98
CA PHE A 186 19.72 -3.56 -4.53
C PHE A 186 18.70 -4.69 -4.44
N SER A 187 17.65 -4.60 -5.24
CA SER A 187 16.45 -5.47 -5.16
C SER A 187 16.74 -6.97 -5.22
N VAL A 188 17.78 -7.35 -5.94
CA VAL A 188 18.29 -8.72 -6.10
C VAL A 188 18.42 -9.47 -4.78
N PHE A 189 18.85 -8.77 -3.72
CA PHE A 189 19.03 -9.37 -2.41
C PHE A 189 17.72 -9.91 -1.83
N TYR A 190 16.65 -9.14 -1.93
CA TYR A 190 15.35 -9.55 -1.42
C TYR A 190 14.79 -10.75 -2.18
N TRP A 191 15.04 -10.82 -3.50
CA TRP A 191 14.63 -11.94 -4.34
C TRP A 191 15.41 -13.22 -4.06
N ALA A 192 16.71 -13.13 -3.79
CA ALA A 192 17.50 -14.25 -3.33
C ALA A 192 16.96 -14.82 -1.99
N VAL A 193 16.67 -13.95 -1.02
CA VAL A 193 16.06 -14.34 0.26
C VAL A 193 14.67 -14.93 0.06
N TYR A 194 13.84 -14.36 -0.82
CA TYR A 194 12.51 -14.91 -1.11
C TYR A 194 12.56 -16.29 -1.76
N SER A 195 13.42 -16.46 -2.76
CA SER A 195 13.61 -17.74 -3.45
C SER A 195 14.00 -18.84 -2.47
N TRP A 196 14.91 -18.51 -1.54
CA TRP A 196 15.29 -19.39 -0.45
C TRP A 196 14.10 -19.77 0.44
N ASN A 197 13.37 -18.77 0.94
CA ASN A 197 12.23 -19.00 1.83
C ASN A 197 11.14 -19.82 1.12
N ARG A 198 10.90 -19.61 -0.19
CA ARG A 198 9.90 -20.34 -0.98
C ARG A 198 10.15 -21.84 -1.01
N GLU A 199 11.40 -22.28 -1.19
CA GLU A 199 11.73 -23.71 -1.18
C GLU A 199 11.56 -24.33 0.20
N LEU A 200 11.93 -23.59 1.25
CA LEU A 200 11.77 -24.05 2.64
C LEU A 200 10.31 -24.10 3.10
N LEU A 201 9.38 -23.42 2.44
CA LEU A 201 7.96 -23.46 2.81
C LEU A 201 7.37 -24.88 2.76
N GLN A 202 7.92 -25.77 1.93
CA GLN A 202 7.43 -27.15 1.82
C GLN A 202 7.67 -27.97 3.10
N SER A 203 8.69 -27.62 3.88
CA SER A 203 9.06 -28.27 5.15
C SER A 203 8.82 -27.38 6.37
N ALA A 204 8.22 -26.21 6.17
CA ALA A 204 7.93 -25.26 7.23
C ALA A 204 6.79 -25.78 8.14
N PRO A 205 6.69 -25.26 9.39
CA PRO A 205 5.49 -25.44 10.20
C PRO A 205 4.24 -24.90 9.46
N PRO A 206 3.02 -25.10 9.99
CA PRO A 206 1.85 -24.40 9.48
C PRO A 206 1.96 -22.89 9.73
N PRO A 207 1.42 -22.03 8.83
CA PRO A 207 1.41 -20.59 9.03
C PRO A 207 0.56 -20.20 10.25
N PRO A 208 0.84 -19.05 10.89
CA PRO A 208 0.13 -18.63 12.10
C PRO A 208 -1.35 -18.37 11.82
N SER A 209 -2.22 -18.82 12.72
CA SER A 209 -3.66 -18.61 12.64
C SER A 209 -4.05 -17.16 12.99
N PRO A 210 -5.29 -16.73 12.67
CA PRO A 210 -5.81 -15.43 13.10
C PRO A 210 -5.73 -15.20 14.61
N SER A 211 -5.89 -16.25 15.43
CA SER A 211 -5.76 -16.13 16.89
C SER A 211 -4.32 -15.83 17.31
N THR A 212 -3.33 -16.46 16.67
CA THR A 212 -1.91 -16.15 16.92
C THR A 212 -1.60 -14.70 16.58
N TRP A 213 -2.09 -14.19 15.45
CA TRP A 213 -1.94 -12.77 15.10
C TRP A 213 -2.64 -11.84 16.09
N GLY A 214 -3.77 -12.27 16.68
CA GLY A 214 -4.43 -11.56 17.77
C GLY A 214 -3.56 -11.43 19.02
N HIS A 215 -2.88 -12.50 19.43
CA HIS A 215 -1.96 -12.45 20.56
C HIS A 215 -0.74 -11.56 20.29
N ILE A 216 -0.22 -11.57 19.05
CA ILE A 216 0.86 -10.66 18.65
C ILE A 216 0.37 -9.21 18.70
N LEU A 217 -0.83 -8.93 18.18
CA LEU A 217 -1.45 -7.61 18.23
C LEU A 217 -1.60 -7.11 19.68
N ASP A 218 -2.00 -7.99 20.62
CA ASP A 218 -2.07 -7.65 22.05
C ASP A 218 -0.70 -7.26 22.62
N ALA A 219 0.36 -7.95 22.19
CA ALA A 219 1.73 -7.67 22.64
C ALA A 219 2.30 -6.34 22.11
N LEU A 220 1.76 -5.79 21.02
CA LEU A 220 2.19 -4.50 20.48
C LEU A 220 1.74 -3.32 21.35
N VAL A 221 0.70 -3.49 22.18
CA VAL A 221 0.14 -2.45 23.05
C VAL A 221 -0.08 -1.15 22.26
N LEU A 222 -0.84 -1.24 21.18
CA LEU A 222 -1.11 -0.10 20.30
C LEU A 222 -1.91 0.98 21.04
N THR A 223 -1.57 2.24 20.79
CA THR A 223 -2.42 3.37 21.19
C THR A 223 -3.66 3.43 20.29
N ARG A 224 -4.76 4.06 20.77
CA ARG A 224 -5.97 4.25 19.95
C ARG A 224 -5.68 4.97 18.63
N LEU A 225 -4.77 5.95 18.66
CA LEU A 225 -4.34 6.66 17.46
C LEU A 225 -3.66 5.73 16.45
N GLN A 226 -2.78 4.84 16.93
CA GLN A 226 -2.14 3.84 16.07
C GLN A 226 -3.15 2.84 15.49
N GLU A 227 -4.10 2.36 16.31
CA GLU A 227 -5.18 1.49 15.81
C GLU A 227 -5.98 2.18 14.69
N ASP A 228 -6.39 3.43 14.91
CA ASP A 228 -7.17 4.21 13.94
C ASP A 228 -6.36 4.43 12.65
N SER A 229 -5.06 4.70 12.75
CA SER A 229 -4.14 4.81 11.61
C SER A 229 -4.02 3.50 10.81
N MET A 230 -3.85 2.35 11.49
CA MET A 230 -3.77 1.03 10.83
C MET A 230 -5.09 0.71 10.10
N LEU A 231 -6.23 0.99 10.73
CA LEU A 231 -7.54 0.78 10.11
C LEU A 231 -7.81 1.77 8.97
N SER A 232 -7.29 3.00 9.05
CA SER A 232 -7.30 3.95 7.93
C SER A 232 -6.50 3.45 6.74
N ALA A 233 -5.25 3.02 6.97
CA ALA A 233 -4.39 2.45 5.93
C ALA A 233 -5.04 1.22 5.27
N ARG A 234 -5.68 0.34 6.05
CA ARG A 234 -6.45 -0.81 5.54
C ARG A 234 -7.60 -0.38 4.63
N ARG A 235 -8.42 0.59 5.04
CA ARG A 235 -9.54 1.11 4.24
C ARG A 235 -9.07 1.76 2.95
N HIS A 236 -7.97 2.51 3.01
CA HIS A 236 -7.35 3.11 1.83
C HIS A 236 -6.89 2.04 0.84
N LEU A 237 -6.20 0.99 1.32
CA LEU A 237 -5.78 -0.14 0.48
C LEU A 237 -6.98 -0.79 -0.20
N LEU A 238 -8.03 -1.15 0.55
CA LEU A 238 -9.23 -1.78 0.00
C LEU A 238 -9.91 -0.93 -1.08
N THR A 239 -10.02 0.38 -0.85
CA THR A 239 -10.59 1.32 -1.82
C THR A 239 -9.79 1.34 -3.12
N ARG A 240 -8.45 1.41 -3.01
CA ARG A 240 -7.56 1.36 -4.18
C ARG A 240 -7.63 0.02 -4.90
N LEU A 241 -7.66 -1.08 -4.16
CA LEU A 241 -7.77 -2.42 -4.74
C LEU A 241 -9.10 -2.63 -5.47
N GLN A 242 -10.20 -2.06 -4.98
CA GLN A 242 -11.50 -2.11 -5.66
C GLN A 242 -11.47 -1.37 -7.00
N GLN A 243 -10.82 -0.20 -7.05
CA GLN A 243 -10.61 0.53 -8.30
C GLN A 243 -9.74 -0.29 -9.26
N VAL A 244 -8.58 -0.77 -8.80
CA VAL A 244 -7.66 -1.60 -9.58
C VAL A 244 -8.35 -2.84 -10.14
N ALA A 245 -9.15 -3.55 -9.34
CA ALA A 245 -9.88 -4.74 -9.79
C ALA A 245 -10.91 -4.41 -10.87
N THR A 246 -11.60 -3.27 -10.77
CA THR A 246 -12.57 -2.81 -11.77
C THR A 246 -11.88 -2.49 -13.10
N GLU A 247 -10.79 -1.72 -13.06
CA GLU A 247 -9.97 -1.38 -14.24
C GLU A 247 -9.37 -2.64 -14.87
N ARG A 248 -8.89 -3.59 -14.05
CA ARG A 248 -8.35 -4.88 -14.52
C ARG A 248 -9.39 -5.69 -15.27
N SER A 249 -10.59 -5.83 -14.72
CA SER A 249 -11.69 -6.56 -15.37
C SER A 249 -12.01 -5.98 -16.75
N GLN A 250 -12.02 -4.65 -16.87
CA GLN A 250 -12.20 -3.96 -18.15
C GLN A 250 -11.04 -4.25 -19.11
N ALA A 251 -9.79 -4.12 -18.67
CA ALA A 251 -8.62 -4.38 -19.49
C ALA A 251 -8.57 -5.84 -20.00
N LEU A 252 -8.86 -6.81 -19.14
CA LEU A 252 -8.86 -8.23 -19.48
C LEU A 252 -9.94 -8.59 -20.52
N SER A 253 -11.09 -7.92 -20.50
CA SER A 253 -12.14 -8.13 -21.51
C SER A 253 -11.71 -7.72 -22.92
N ILE A 254 -10.79 -6.77 -23.03
CA ILE A 254 -10.27 -6.23 -24.30
C ILE A 254 -9.04 -7.02 -24.75
N ILE A 255 -8.17 -7.42 -23.81
CA ILE A 255 -6.87 -8.03 -24.11
C ILE A 255 -7.02 -9.32 -24.93
N GLY A 256 -8.03 -10.14 -24.62
CA GLY A 256 -8.24 -11.41 -25.34
C GLY A 256 -8.48 -11.21 -26.84
N LEU A 257 -9.18 -10.14 -27.23
CA LEU A 257 -9.43 -9.82 -28.63
C LEU A 257 -8.22 -9.19 -29.31
N GLU A 258 -7.52 -8.27 -28.63
CA GLU A 258 -6.31 -7.62 -29.18
C GLU A 258 -5.16 -8.62 -29.39
N LEU A 259 -4.94 -9.55 -28.45
CA LEU A 259 -3.86 -10.53 -28.53
C LEU A 259 -4.07 -11.60 -29.61
N LEU A 260 -5.34 -11.95 -29.92
CA LEU A 260 -5.65 -12.87 -31.02
C LEU A 260 -5.37 -12.26 -32.41
N GLN A 261 -5.40 -10.93 -32.52
CA GLN A 261 -5.22 -10.19 -33.77
C GLN A 261 -3.80 -9.66 -33.95
N THR A 262 -2.97 -9.73 -32.91
CA THR A 262 -1.63 -9.17 -32.89
C THR A 262 -0.60 -10.28 -32.82
N ASP A 263 0.42 -10.20 -33.68
CA ASP A 263 1.58 -11.09 -33.61
C ASP A 263 2.18 -11.06 -32.19
N LYS A 264 2.58 -12.23 -31.67
CA LYS A 264 3.12 -12.37 -30.31
C LYS A 264 4.26 -11.41 -30.01
N ASP A 265 5.14 -11.19 -30.98
CA ASP A 265 6.30 -10.31 -30.84
C ASP A 265 5.92 -8.84 -30.61
N LYS A 266 4.67 -8.46 -30.91
CA LYS A 266 4.14 -7.10 -30.77
C LYS A 266 3.19 -6.93 -29.58
N TRP A 267 2.93 -7.97 -28.79
CA TRP A 267 2.00 -7.91 -27.65
C TRP A 267 2.36 -6.81 -26.64
N HIS A 268 3.65 -6.55 -26.41
CA HIS A 268 4.12 -5.48 -25.53
C HIS A 268 3.66 -4.06 -25.97
N SER A 269 3.36 -3.88 -27.25
CA SER A 269 2.92 -2.61 -27.84
C SER A 269 1.39 -2.46 -27.84
N CYS A 270 0.66 -3.52 -27.50
CA CYS A 270 -0.79 -3.48 -27.42
C CYS A 270 -1.24 -2.53 -26.30
N PRO A 271 -2.14 -1.57 -26.58
CA PRO A 271 -2.66 -0.66 -25.58
C PRO A 271 -3.35 -1.36 -24.39
N ALA A 272 -3.99 -2.52 -24.59
CA ALA A 272 -4.57 -3.27 -23.47
C ALA A 272 -3.51 -3.90 -22.57
N VAL A 273 -2.38 -4.35 -23.12
CA VAL A 273 -1.24 -4.90 -22.35
C VAL A 273 -0.57 -3.81 -21.52
N GLN A 274 -0.32 -2.64 -22.10
CA GLN A 274 0.26 -1.50 -21.37
C GLN A 274 -0.66 -1.03 -20.23
N ARG A 275 -1.99 -0.97 -20.48
CA ARG A 275 -2.98 -0.66 -19.42
C ARG A 275 -2.94 -1.69 -18.29
N LEU A 276 -2.80 -2.97 -18.62
CA LEU A 276 -2.69 -4.03 -17.61
C LEU A 276 -1.39 -3.93 -16.81
N GLN A 277 -0.25 -3.60 -17.43
CA GLN A 277 1.01 -3.34 -16.74
C GLN A 277 0.91 -2.16 -15.78
N MET A 278 0.32 -1.04 -16.22
CA MET A 278 0.05 0.11 -15.36
C MET A 278 -0.84 -0.27 -14.17
N ASN A 279 -1.89 -1.08 -14.41
CA ASN A 279 -2.79 -1.56 -13.36
C ASN A 279 -2.06 -2.42 -12.30
N PHE A 280 -1.11 -3.27 -12.70
CA PHE A 280 -0.26 -3.99 -11.74
C PHE A 280 0.68 -3.07 -10.97
N GLY A 281 1.23 -2.06 -11.65
CA GLY A 281 2.01 -1.00 -11.01
C GLY A 281 1.22 -0.26 -9.91
N GLU A 282 -0.04 0.08 -10.20
CA GLU A 282 -0.96 0.72 -9.25
C GLU A 282 -1.31 -0.18 -8.05
N GLU A 283 -1.57 -1.47 -8.30
CA GLU A 283 -1.81 -2.44 -7.23
C GLU A 283 -0.62 -2.51 -6.27
N ARG A 284 0.58 -2.66 -6.84
CA ARG A 284 1.82 -2.73 -6.08
C ARG A 284 2.07 -1.45 -5.28
N ALA A 285 1.89 -0.29 -5.90
CA ALA A 285 2.04 0.99 -5.22
C ALA A 285 1.06 1.11 -4.04
N ALA A 286 -0.18 0.65 -4.19
CA ALA A 286 -1.16 0.65 -3.11
C ALA A 286 -0.75 -0.29 -1.96
N VAL A 287 -0.31 -1.52 -2.28
CA VAL A 287 0.16 -2.49 -1.28
C VAL A 287 1.41 -2.00 -0.56
N PHE A 288 2.37 -1.44 -1.27
CA PHE A 288 3.57 -0.84 -0.69
C PHE A 288 3.22 0.32 0.24
N THR A 289 2.33 1.23 -0.20
CA THR A 289 1.86 2.36 0.61
C THR A 289 1.20 1.88 1.90
N PHE A 290 0.42 0.80 1.84
CA PHE A 290 -0.18 0.18 3.02
C PHE A 290 0.88 -0.34 4.01
N LEU A 291 1.85 -1.13 3.54
CA LEU A 291 2.92 -1.65 4.39
C LEU A 291 3.74 -0.52 5.01
N PHE A 292 4.10 0.49 4.22
CA PHE A 292 4.83 1.66 4.70
C PHE A 292 4.04 2.41 5.78
N SER A 293 2.75 2.68 5.55
CA SER A 293 1.90 3.39 6.51
C SER A 293 1.80 2.65 7.85
N VAL A 294 1.67 1.31 7.81
CA VAL A 294 1.57 0.52 9.04
C VAL A 294 2.92 0.38 9.72
N CYS A 295 3.94 -0.12 9.01
CA CYS A 295 5.22 -0.45 9.62
C CYS A 295 6.04 0.80 9.94
N ASP A 296 6.19 1.73 9.00
CA ASP A 296 7.13 2.84 9.12
C ASP A 296 6.51 4.10 9.74
N GLU A 297 5.22 4.37 9.50
CA GLU A 297 4.58 5.57 10.05
C GLU A 297 3.82 5.33 11.35
N THR A 298 3.29 4.12 11.56
CA THR A 298 2.40 3.85 12.70
C THR A 298 3.11 3.15 13.85
N LEU A 299 3.91 2.11 13.58
CA LEU A 299 4.59 1.37 14.64
C LEU A 299 5.86 2.11 15.10
N THR A 300 6.17 2.01 16.39
CA THR A 300 7.48 2.40 16.90
C THR A 300 8.52 1.33 16.61
N LEU A 301 9.82 1.67 16.64
CA LEU A 301 10.89 0.68 16.47
C LEU A 301 10.75 -0.48 17.47
N GLN A 302 10.44 -0.19 18.74
CA GLN A 302 10.22 -1.25 19.73
C GLN A 302 9.04 -2.16 19.38
N GLN A 303 7.95 -1.62 18.84
CA GLN A 303 6.80 -2.42 18.38
C GLN A 303 7.16 -3.27 17.15
N GLU A 304 7.96 -2.76 16.22
CA GLU A 304 8.51 -3.57 15.11
C GLU A 304 9.36 -4.73 15.63
N ALA A 305 10.20 -4.50 16.63
CA ALA A 305 10.99 -5.55 17.27
C ALA A 305 10.11 -6.63 17.93
N ILE A 306 9.06 -6.22 18.65
CA ILE A 306 8.09 -7.15 19.22
C ILE A 306 7.43 -7.97 18.10
N LEU A 307 7.04 -7.32 17.01
CA LEU A 307 6.41 -7.95 15.87
C LEU A 307 7.31 -9.00 15.21
N ASP A 308 8.57 -8.66 14.90
CA ASP A 308 9.53 -9.59 14.30
C ASP A 308 9.86 -10.76 15.25
N ALA A 309 10.07 -10.47 16.54
CA ALA A 309 10.40 -11.49 17.53
C ALA A 309 9.26 -12.48 17.77
N ALA A 310 8.01 -12.00 17.78
CA ALA A 310 6.83 -12.83 18.05
C ALA A 310 6.33 -13.58 16.81
N ALA A 311 6.56 -13.04 15.61
CA ALA A 311 6.16 -13.69 14.36
C ALA A 311 7.13 -14.80 13.92
N TYR A 312 8.41 -14.73 14.32
CA TYR A 312 9.44 -15.70 13.92
C TYR A 312 9.01 -17.16 14.24
N PRO A 313 9.10 -18.10 13.27
CA PRO A 313 9.88 -18.05 12.03
C PRO A 313 9.16 -17.47 10.81
N TRP A 314 7.97 -16.88 10.97
CA TRP A 314 7.18 -16.32 9.88
C TRP A 314 7.42 -14.82 9.69
N CYS A 315 7.37 -14.35 8.45
CA CYS A 315 7.18 -12.94 8.16
C CYS A 315 5.85 -12.48 8.78
N PRO A 316 5.82 -11.34 9.49
CA PRO A 316 4.58 -10.76 9.96
C PRO A 316 3.54 -10.60 8.86
N ASP A 317 2.32 -11.10 9.09
CA ASP A 317 1.18 -10.89 8.21
C ASP A 317 0.43 -9.61 8.65
N VAL A 318 0.94 -8.48 8.16
CA VAL A 318 0.38 -7.15 8.48
C VAL A 318 -1.08 -7.03 8.05
N TRP A 319 -1.47 -7.68 6.94
CA TRP A 319 -2.86 -7.69 6.49
C TRP A 319 -3.76 -8.43 7.48
N GLN A 320 -3.33 -9.61 7.94
CA GLN A 320 -4.09 -10.40 8.91
C GLN A 320 -4.15 -9.70 10.27
N ILE A 321 -3.07 -9.06 10.71
CA ILE A 321 -3.05 -8.24 11.95
C ILE A 321 -4.09 -7.11 11.86
N CYS A 322 -4.10 -6.34 10.77
CA CYS A 322 -5.10 -5.28 10.56
C CYS A 322 -6.53 -5.86 10.47
N SER A 323 -6.70 -7.07 9.93
CA SER A 323 -8.00 -7.74 9.86
C SER A 323 -8.50 -8.20 11.24
N VAL A 324 -7.62 -8.70 12.10
CA VAL A 324 -7.95 -9.02 13.49
C VAL A 324 -8.30 -7.76 14.28
N LEU A 325 -7.54 -6.67 14.09
CA LEU A 325 -7.84 -5.38 14.70
C LEU A 325 -9.21 -4.86 14.27
N HIS A 326 -9.53 -4.94 12.97
CA HIS A 326 -10.84 -4.56 12.43
C HIS A 326 -11.96 -5.37 13.09
N ALA A 327 -11.81 -6.70 13.17
CA ALA A 327 -12.80 -7.57 13.80
C ALA A 327 -13.05 -7.23 15.27
N ARG A 328 -12.02 -6.79 16.01
CA ARG A 328 -12.14 -6.37 17.43
C ARG A 328 -12.90 -5.05 17.62
N ARG A 329 -12.76 -4.09 16.70
CA ARG A 329 -13.49 -2.80 16.72
C ARG A 329 -14.98 -2.96 16.38
N GLY A 330 -15.36 -4.07 15.76
CA GLY A 330 -16.71 -4.33 15.27
C GLY A 330 -16.95 -3.79 13.86
N PRO A 331 -18.06 -4.19 13.22
CA PRO A 331 -18.39 -3.74 11.86
C PRO A 331 -18.69 -2.23 11.87
N GLY A 332 -17.77 -1.43 11.36
CA GLY A 332 -18.05 -0.04 10.99
C GLY A 332 -18.72 0.02 9.61
N GLU A 333 -19.44 1.11 9.30
CA GLU A 333 -20.26 1.29 8.08
C GLU A 333 -19.53 1.16 6.71
N GLN A 334 -18.22 0.91 6.68
CA GLN A 334 -17.45 0.67 5.45
C GLN A 334 -16.72 -0.68 5.52
N ASP A 335 -17.51 -1.75 5.54
CA ASP A 335 -17.07 -3.14 5.43
C ASP A 335 -16.95 -3.57 3.96
N ALA A 336 -15.77 -3.40 3.38
CA ALA A 336 -15.44 -4.09 2.13
C ALA A 336 -14.52 -5.28 2.46
N ALA A 337 -14.98 -6.50 2.15
CA ALA A 337 -14.07 -7.61 1.91
C ALA A 337 -13.12 -7.24 0.75
N PRO A 338 -11.90 -7.78 0.68
CA PRO A 338 -11.06 -7.59 -0.49
C PRO A 338 -11.84 -7.98 -1.76
N PRO A 339 -11.74 -7.20 -2.85
CA PRO A 339 -12.51 -7.42 -4.06
C PRO A 339 -12.30 -8.85 -4.57
N ALA A 340 -13.38 -9.59 -4.83
CA ALA A 340 -13.31 -10.93 -5.42
C ALA A 340 -12.52 -10.93 -6.74
N GLY A 341 -12.55 -9.81 -7.48
CA GLY A 341 -11.80 -9.58 -8.72
C GLY A 341 -10.29 -9.40 -8.58
N LEU A 342 -9.70 -9.52 -7.38
CA LEU A 342 -8.24 -9.67 -7.23
C LEU A 342 -7.81 -11.13 -7.43
N ASN A 343 -8.69 -12.09 -7.12
CA ASN A 343 -8.49 -13.51 -7.41
C ASN A 343 -8.97 -13.80 -8.83
N VAL A 344 -8.30 -13.21 -9.81
CA VAL A 344 -8.58 -13.52 -11.22
C VAL A 344 -7.91 -14.85 -11.55
N ASP A 345 -8.48 -15.96 -11.08
CA ASP A 345 -8.25 -17.27 -11.67
C ASP A 345 -9.01 -17.32 -12.99
N VAL A 346 -8.57 -16.54 -13.99
CA VAL A 346 -9.04 -16.69 -15.38
C VAL A 346 -8.18 -17.77 -16.00
N PRO A 347 -8.70 -19.01 -16.19
CA PRO A 347 -7.88 -20.15 -16.60
C PRO A 347 -7.19 -19.92 -17.96
N ALA A 348 -7.81 -19.10 -18.82
CA ALA A 348 -7.29 -18.75 -20.14
C ALA A 348 -6.02 -17.88 -20.10
N LEU A 349 -5.81 -17.12 -19.02
CA LEU A 349 -4.62 -16.27 -18.83
C LEU A 349 -3.66 -16.84 -17.79
N GLN A 350 -4.08 -17.84 -17.00
CA GLN A 350 -3.25 -18.46 -15.98
C GLN A 350 -2.00 -19.14 -16.55
N SER A 351 -2.08 -19.63 -17.80
CA SER A 351 -0.95 -20.17 -18.57
C SER A 351 -0.06 -19.10 -19.21
N LEU A 352 -0.56 -17.87 -19.38
CA LEU A 352 0.14 -16.76 -20.03
C LEU A 352 0.71 -15.74 -19.02
N LEU A 353 0.10 -15.64 -17.84
CA LEU A 353 0.37 -14.67 -16.80
C LEU A 353 0.06 -15.30 -15.42
N PRO A 354 0.91 -16.24 -14.92
CA PRO A 354 0.80 -16.78 -13.56
C PRO A 354 1.20 -15.69 -12.54
N LEU A 355 0.35 -14.68 -12.39
CA LEU A 355 0.67 -13.51 -11.59
C LEU A 355 0.30 -13.74 -10.13
N ASN A 356 1.32 -13.82 -9.29
CA ASN A 356 1.18 -13.45 -7.88
C ASN A 356 1.07 -11.93 -7.81
N THR A 357 -0.16 -11.43 -7.94
CA THR A 357 -0.49 -10.01 -7.73
C THR A 357 0.11 -9.51 -6.41
N ALA A 358 0.47 -8.22 -6.32
CA ALA A 358 1.07 -7.66 -5.13
C ALA A 358 0.25 -7.92 -3.85
N PHE A 359 -1.08 -7.91 -3.95
CA PHE A 359 -1.96 -8.22 -2.83
C PHE A 359 -1.92 -9.70 -2.44
N ARG A 360 -1.93 -10.63 -3.41
CA ARG A 360 -1.70 -12.06 -3.11
C ARG A 360 -0.37 -12.25 -2.39
N PHE A 361 0.70 -11.62 -2.88
CA PHE A 361 2.02 -11.66 -2.24
C PHE A 361 2.01 -11.10 -0.81
N LEU A 362 1.29 -9.98 -0.57
CA LEU A 362 1.07 -9.44 0.78
C LEU A 362 0.46 -10.49 1.72
N THR A 363 -0.51 -11.27 1.25
CA THR A 363 -1.22 -12.29 2.04
C THR A 363 -0.55 -13.66 2.06
N SER A 364 0.44 -13.91 1.19
CA SER A 364 1.10 -15.21 1.10
C SER A 364 1.91 -15.49 2.37
N PRO A 365 1.84 -16.71 2.93
CA PRO A 365 2.72 -17.10 4.01
C PRO A 365 4.16 -17.14 3.52
N LEU A 366 5.06 -16.55 4.31
CA LEU A 366 6.48 -16.46 4.01
C LEU A 366 7.25 -16.63 5.31
N LEU A 367 8.36 -17.37 5.24
CA LEU A 367 9.29 -17.45 6.35
C LEU A 367 10.07 -16.14 6.46
N ALA A 368 10.34 -15.73 7.71
CA ALA A 368 11.08 -14.51 8.04
C ALA A 368 12.59 -14.62 7.83
N ARG A 369 13.13 -15.77 7.40
CA ARG A 369 14.59 -15.96 7.43
C ARG A 369 15.29 -14.91 6.57
N GLY A 370 16.37 -14.36 7.11
CA GLY A 370 17.17 -13.29 6.50
C GLY A 370 16.64 -11.87 6.71
N LEU A 371 15.32 -11.63 6.72
CA LEU A 371 14.77 -10.27 6.56
C LEU A 371 13.52 -9.91 7.39
N GLY A 372 12.76 -10.88 7.91
CA GLY A 372 11.58 -10.62 8.75
C GLY A 372 10.50 -9.79 8.06
N LEU A 373 9.94 -8.80 8.78
CA LEU A 373 8.95 -7.84 8.30
C LEU A 373 9.35 -7.11 7.00
N ARG A 374 10.66 -6.93 6.78
CA ARG A 374 11.18 -6.13 5.67
C ARG A 374 11.22 -6.90 4.34
N LEU A 375 11.13 -8.24 4.35
CA LEU A 375 11.22 -9.06 3.14
C LEU A 375 10.16 -8.67 2.11
N LYS A 376 8.88 -8.69 2.50
CA LYS A 376 7.77 -8.35 1.60
C LYS A 376 7.87 -6.90 1.10
N ARG A 377 8.29 -5.97 1.97
CA ARG A 377 8.48 -4.57 1.59
C ARG A 377 9.56 -4.40 0.53
N GLY A 378 10.74 -4.97 0.75
CA GLY A 378 11.87 -4.84 -0.18
C GLY A 378 11.57 -5.41 -1.57
N ILE A 379 10.83 -6.53 -1.62
CA ILE A 379 10.37 -7.12 -2.89
C ILE A 379 9.41 -6.20 -3.62
N LEU A 380 8.45 -5.61 -2.90
CA LEU A 380 7.47 -4.70 -3.48
C LEU A 380 8.09 -3.38 -3.96
N MET A 381 9.29 -3.00 -3.46
CA MET A 381 10.03 -1.86 -3.96
C MET A 381 10.60 -2.10 -5.37
N ASP A 382 10.88 -3.35 -5.76
CA ASP A 382 11.37 -3.67 -7.10
C ASP A 382 10.24 -3.66 -8.14
N PRO A 383 10.22 -2.70 -9.08
CA PRO A 383 9.21 -2.64 -10.13
C PRO A 383 9.31 -3.75 -11.16
N PHE A 384 10.49 -4.34 -11.36
CA PHE A 384 10.74 -5.21 -12.51
C PHE A 384 10.22 -6.63 -12.29
N GLU A 385 10.52 -7.24 -11.14
CA GLU A 385 10.19 -8.66 -10.87
C GLU A 385 8.83 -8.86 -10.17
N THR A 386 8.14 -7.79 -9.77
CA THR A 386 6.77 -7.87 -9.21
C THR A 386 5.68 -7.70 -10.26
N VAL A 387 6.01 -7.11 -11.42
CA VAL A 387 5.09 -6.94 -12.55
C VAL A 387 5.26 -8.07 -13.58
N VAL A 388 6.45 -8.68 -13.65
CA VAL A 388 6.74 -9.90 -14.42
C VAL A 388 6.61 -11.11 -13.48
N PRO A 389 5.98 -12.23 -13.88
CA PRO A 389 5.88 -13.39 -13.01
C PRO A 389 7.26 -13.84 -12.51
N ALA A 390 7.44 -14.03 -11.20
CA ALA A 390 8.69 -14.58 -10.64
C ALA A 390 9.04 -15.98 -11.22
N THR A 391 8.06 -16.67 -11.81
CA THR A 391 8.25 -17.93 -12.56
C THR A 391 8.85 -17.74 -13.96
N ALA A 392 8.85 -16.51 -14.47
CA ALA A 392 9.48 -16.19 -15.75
C ALA A 392 11.00 -16.24 -15.62
N PHE A 393 11.57 -15.91 -14.46
CA PHE A 393 13.00 -15.92 -14.26
C PHE A 393 13.48 -17.30 -13.78
N PRO A 394 14.57 -17.87 -14.37
CA PRO A 394 15.16 -19.10 -13.87
C PRO A 394 15.65 -18.87 -12.44
N THR A 395 14.97 -19.48 -11.47
CA THR A 395 15.37 -19.36 -10.06
C THR A 395 16.63 -20.20 -9.84
N PRO A 396 17.75 -19.64 -9.35
CA PRO A 396 18.93 -20.42 -9.04
C PRO A 396 18.58 -21.44 -7.95
N SER A 397 19.21 -22.62 -8.03
CA SER A 397 18.99 -23.65 -7.02
C SER A 397 19.37 -23.14 -5.64
N ILE A 398 18.73 -23.68 -4.60
CA ILE A 398 19.09 -23.33 -3.22
C ILE A 398 20.57 -23.55 -2.93
N GLU A 399 21.21 -24.57 -3.51
CA GLU A 399 22.65 -24.82 -3.34
C GLU A 399 23.52 -23.68 -3.90
N VAL A 400 23.11 -23.10 -5.03
CA VAL A 400 23.78 -21.92 -5.60
C VAL A 400 23.56 -20.71 -4.71
N LEU A 401 22.32 -20.50 -4.26
CA LEU A 401 22.00 -19.43 -3.32
C LEU A 401 22.81 -19.56 -2.02
N ARG A 402 22.94 -20.77 -1.44
CA ARG A 402 23.71 -21.04 -0.20
C ARG A 402 25.12 -20.51 -0.25
N LYS A 403 25.79 -20.77 -1.37
CA LYS A 403 27.21 -20.45 -1.57
C LYS A 403 27.44 -19.04 -2.11
N MET A 404 26.39 -18.34 -2.53
CA MET A 404 26.51 -17.00 -3.07
C MET A 404 26.98 -16.03 -1.98
N SER A 405 28.04 -15.28 -2.26
CA SER A 405 28.50 -14.27 -1.32
C SER A 405 27.48 -13.13 -1.23
N LEU A 406 27.34 -12.52 -0.05
CA LEU A 406 26.48 -11.36 0.13
C LEU A 406 26.92 -10.20 -0.77
N PHE A 407 28.23 -10.09 -1.02
CA PHE A 407 28.77 -9.15 -2.00
C PHE A 407 28.22 -9.43 -3.40
N ASP A 408 28.28 -10.67 -3.92
CA ASP A 408 27.77 -10.99 -5.26
C ASP A 408 26.27 -10.71 -5.40
N VAL A 409 25.51 -10.97 -4.33
CA VAL A 409 24.07 -10.67 -4.26
C VAL A 409 23.81 -9.16 -4.30
N HIS A 410 24.55 -8.38 -3.52
CA HIS A 410 24.43 -6.92 -3.52
C HIS A 410 24.94 -6.28 -4.82
N CYS A 411 25.94 -6.88 -5.47
CA CYS A 411 26.51 -6.39 -6.72
C CYS A 411 25.67 -6.70 -7.95
N GLY A 412 24.55 -7.41 -7.79
CA GLY A 412 23.68 -7.74 -8.92
C GLY A 412 24.34 -8.66 -9.95
N ARG A 413 25.41 -9.40 -9.61
CA ARG A 413 25.92 -10.49 -10.47
C ARG A 413 24.85 -11.56 -10.74
N TYR A 414 23.86 -11.63 -9.85
CA TYR A 414 22.60 -12.33 -10.04
C TYR A 414 21.80 -11.88 -11.28
N ARG A 415 21.79 -10.57 -11.61
CA ARG A 415 21.06 -10.02 -12.78
C ARG A 415 21.69 -10.44 -14.10
N GLU A 416 23.02 -10.58 -14.17
CA GLU A 416 23.69 -10.90 -15.43
C GLU A 416 23.36 -12.30 -15.96
N GLN A 417 23.08 -13.26 -15.07
CA GLN A 417 22.68 -14.61 -15.44
C GLN A 417 21.16 -14.83 -15.53
N MET A 418 20.33 -13.98 -14.90
CA MET A 418 18.88 -14.24 -14.86
C MET A 418 18.07 -13.35 -15.78
N PHE A 419 18.37 -12.05 -15.83
CA PHE A 419 17.63 -11.11 -16.65
C PHE A 419 18.09 -11.18 -18.09
N TRP A 420 19.41 -11.19 -18.35
CA TRP A 420 19.93 -11.24 -19.71
C TRP A 420 19.66 -12.58 -20.40
N ASP A 421 19.73 -13.70 -19.69
CA ASP A 421 19.46 -15.00 -20.28
C ASP A 421 17.96 -15.19 -20.55
N TRP A 422 17.09 -14.76 -19.62
CA TRP A 422 15.64 -14.72 -19.88
C TRP A 422 15.27 -13.75 -21.02
N ALA A 423 15.80 -12.52 -21.01
CA ALA A 423 15.54 -11.52 -22.04
C ALA A 423 16.12 -11.92 -23.41
N LYS A 424 17.28 -12.61 -23.48
CA LYS A 424 17.79 -13.18 -24.73
C LYS A 424 16.91 -14.31 -25.25
N GLU A 425 16.42 -15.17 -24.35
CA GLU A 425 15.60 -16.33 -24.70
C GLU A 425 14.16 -15.94 -25.09
N HIS A 426 13.59 -14.93 -24.45
CA HIS A 426 12.16 -14.59 -24.57
C HIS A 426 11.89 -13.21 -25.18
N LEU A 427 12.91 -12.35 -25.28
CA LEU A 427 12.86 -11.04 -25.94
C LEU A 427 14.02 -10.86 -26.95
N PRO A 428 14.22 -11.79 -27.91
CA PRO A 428 15.38 -11.80 -28.81
C PRO A 428 15.52 -10.54 -29.69
N HIS A 429 14.50 -9.67 -29.71
CA HIS A 429 14.50 -8.42 -30.47
C HIS A 429 14.68 -7.15 -29.61
N TYR A 430 14.75 -7.29 -28.28
CA TYR A 430 14.94 -6.15 -27.36
C TYR A 430 16.39 -5.91 -26.96
N VAL A 431 17.28 -6.86 -27.25
CA VAL A 431 18.70 -6.78 -26.92
C VAL A 431 19.52 -6.63 -28.19
N GLN A 432 19.27 -5.56 -28.94
CA GLN A 432 20.32 -4.94 -29.74
C GLN A 432 20.72 -3.67 -29.01
N LEU A 433 21.67 -3.79 -28.08
CA LEU A 433 22.37 -2.61 -27.59
C LEU A 433 23.13 -2.01 -28.77
N PRO A 434 23.05 -0.68 -29.01
CA PRO A 434 23.98 -0.05 -29.93
C PRO A 434 25.40 -0.29 -29.39
N HIS A 435 26.29 -0.73 -30.28
CA HIS A 435 27.70 -0.98 -29.98
C HIS A 435 28.42 0.25 -29.44
#